data_AF-A0A4Y3WJE8-F1
#
_entry.id   AF-A0A4Y3WJE8-F1
#
_cell.length_a   1.000
_cell.length_b   1.000
_cell.length_c   1.000
_cell.angle_alpha   90.00
_cell.angle_beta   90.00
_cell.angle_gamma   90.00
#
_symmetry.space_group_name_H-M   'P 1'
#
loop_
_entity.id
_entity.type
_entity.pdbx_description
1 polymer ?
#
loop_
_entity_poly.entity_id
_entity_poly.type
_entity_poly.pdbx_seq_one_letter_code
_entity_poly.pdbx_strand_id
1 'polypeptide(L)'
;MIQNFKVDQTRTFSSVLLLGVEPKTAFGDPYRQETAKDGTPKWVAQLAAEFRAFGRPQRELINVGVTSEKDPGEGLAPGTPVELLDFEVGVMERKNREGQVTGVQVWYRAGAIRSTAATGQAPKPRATEGAA
;
A
#
# COMPACT_ATOMS: atom_id res chain seq x y z
N MET A 1 -11.25 4.54 21.22
CA MET A 1 -11.25 3.10 20.86
C MET A 1 -10.65 2.97 19.46
N ILE A 2 -9.94 1.88 19.13
CA ILE A 2 -9.48 1.61 17.75
C ILE A 2 -10.51 0.71 17.09
N GLN A 3 -11.02 1.11 15.93
CA GLN A 3 -11.94 0.33 15.14
C GLN A 3 -11.32 0.06 13.76
N ASN A 4 -11.32 -1.21 13.33
CA ASN A 4 -10.79 -1.61 12.04
C ASN A 4 -11.92 -2.12 11.15
N PHE A 5 -11.89 -1.73 9.89
CA PHE A 5 -12.84 -2.18 8.87
C PHE A 5 -12.10 -2.89 7.75
N LYS A 6 -12.59 -4.06 7.36
CA LYS A 6 -12.13 -4.72 6.12
C LYS A 6 -12.65 -3.94 4.93
N VAL A 7 -11.80 -3.78 3.92
CA VAL A 7 -12.13 -3.06 2.69
C VAL A 7 -12.22 -4.07 1.55
N ASP A 8 -13.38 -4.13 0.89
CA ASP A 8 -13.49 -4.78 -0.41
C ASP A 8 -12.88 -3.86 -1.47
N GLN A 9 -11.62 -4.13 -1.83
CA GLN A 9 -10.88 -3.29 -2.78
C GLN A 9 -11.61 -3.18 -4.11
N THR A 10 -12.15 -4.28 -4.63
CA THR A 10 -12.76 -4.35 -5.98
C THR A 10 -14.04 -3.53 -6.10
N ARG A 11 -14.75 -3.32 -4.99
CA ARG A 11 -15.94 -2.46 -4.92
C ARG A 11 -15.63 -1.02 -4.51
N THR A 12 -14.47 -0.80 -3.90
CA THR A 12 -14.07 0.51 -3.36
C THR A 12 -13.28 1.33 -4.36
N PHE A 13 -12.30 0.70 -5.03
CA PHE A 13 -11.37 1.39 -5.92
C PHE A 13 -11.51 0.88 -7.35
N SER A 14 -11.50 1.81 -8.29
CA SER A 14 -11.39 1.51 -9.72
C SER A 14 -9.98 1.07 -10.11
N SER A 15 -8.96 1.54 -9.38
CA SER A 15 -7.56 1.17 -9.60
C SER A 15 -6.72 1.46 -8.34
N VAL A 16 -5.71 0.63 -8.09
CA VAL A 16 -4.71 0.83 -7.05
C VAL A 16 -3.34 0.60 -7.68
N LEU A 17 -2.55 1.67 -7.80
CA LEU A 17 -1.22 1.63 -8.42
C LEU A 17 -0.14 1.79 -7.36
N LEU A 18 0.85 0.90 -7.37
CA LEU A 18 2.01 1.00 -6.50
C LEU A 18 2.94 2.13 -6.98
N LEU A 19 3.35 3.03 -6.08
CA LEU A 19 4.34 4.07 -6.38
C LEU A 19 5.72 3.71 -5.85
N GLY A 20 5.77 3.02 -4.72
CA GLY A 20 7.00 2.55 -4.10
C GLY A 20 6.74 1.87 -2.76
N VAL A 21 7.75 1.19 -2.26
CA VAL A 21 7.75 0.59 -0.92
C VAL A 21 9.03 1.00 -0.22
N GLU A 22 8.91 1.40 1.04
CA GLU A 22 10.04 1.80 1.86
C GLU A 22 9.97 1.18 3.28
N PRO A 23 11.12 0.95 3.93
CA PRO A 23 11.15 0.61 5.35
C PRO A 23 10.41 1.66 6.17
N LYS A 24 9.48 1.24 7.02
CA LYS A 24 8.84 2.15 7.97
C LYS A 24 9.85 2.48 9.06
N THR A 25 10.33 3.72 9.13
CA THR A 25 11.29 4.13 10.16
C THR A 25 10.62 4.37 11.51
N ALA A 26 11.37 4.16 12.58
CA ALA A 26 10.90 4.35 13.95
C ALA A 26 10.71 5.83 14.26
N PHE A 27 9.67 6.14 15.03
CA PHE A 27 9.45 7.50 15.50
C PHE A 27 10.67 8.02 16.28
N GLY A 28 11.26 9.12 15.82
CA GLY A 28 12.45 9.73 16.43
C GLY A 28 13.79 9.09 16.01
N ASP A 29 13.78 8.05 15.18
CA ASP A 29 15.00 7.39 14.69
C ASP A 29 14.86 7.01 13.19
N PRO A 30 15.38 7.86 12.28
CA PRO A 30 15.23 7.65 10.84
C PRO A 30 16.12 6.52 10.29
N TYR A 31 17.05 5.98 11.08
CA TYR A 31 17.97 4.93 10.64
C TYR A 31 17.53 3.53 11.05
N ARG A 32 16.53 3.43 11.92
CA ARG A 32 16.01 2.16 12.43
C ARG A 32 14.63 1.87 11.87
N GLN A 33 14.47 0.72 11.23
CA GLN A 33 13.17 0.23 10.79
C GLN A 33 12.34 -0.23 11.99
N GLU A 34 11.05 0.12 12.00
CA GLU A 34 10.07 -0.42 12.94
C GLU A 34 9.84 -1.90 12.67
N THR A 35 9.67 -2.65 13.75
CA THR A 35 9.25 -4.04 13.70
C THR A 35 7.93 -4.23 14.43
N ALA A 36 7.25 -5.35 14.15
CA ALA A 36 6.20 -5.87 15.00
C ALA A 36 6.80 -6.49 16.28
N LYS A 37 5.94 -6.92 17.21
CA LYS A 37 6.38 -7.43 18.52
C LYS A 37 7.22 -8.71 18.42
N ASP A 38 7.00 -9.47 17.36
CA ASP A 38 7.72 -10.70 17.00
C ASP A 38 9.05 -10.42 16.28
N GLY A 39 9.35 -9.16 15.97
CA GLY A 39 10.57 -8.76 15.26
C GLY A 39 10.39 -8.61 13.75
N THR A 40 9.23 -8.97 13.17
CA THR A 40 9.04 -8.85 11.71
C THR A 40 9.07 -7.38 11.26
N PRO A 41 9.83 -7.02 10.22
CA PRO A 41 9.92 -5.64 9.74
C PRO A 41 8.60 -5.06 9.23
N LYS A 42 8.41 -3.76 9.45
CA LYS A 42 7.29 -2.99 8.91
C LYS A 42 7.73 -2.15 7.71
N TRP A 43 6.89 -2.14 6.70
CA TRP A 43 7.06 -1.44 5.44
C TRP A 43 5.90 -0.47 5.24
N VAL A 44 6.13 0.58 4.47
CA VAL A 44 5.09 1.48 3.97
C VAL A 44 5.05 1.35 2.46
N ALA A 45 3.92 0.93 1.92
CA ALA A 45 3.65 1.00 0.50
C ALA A 45 2.89 2.28 0.20
N GLN A 46 3.44 3.06 -0.73
CA GLN A 46 2.84 4.29 -1.23
C GLN A 46 1.99 3.93 -2.46
N LEU A 47 0.68 4.20 -2.39
CA LEU A 47 -0.27 3.80 -3.42
C LEU A 47 -1.05 5.00 -3.94
N ALA A 48 -1.31 5.01 -5.23
CA ALA A 48 -2.33 5.86 -5.83
C ALA A 48 -3.64 5.06 -5.97
N ALA A 49 -4.62 5.38 -5.13
CA ALA A 49 -5.91 4.71 -5.10
C ALA A 49 -6.98 5.58 -5.79
N GLU A 50 -7.54 5.10 -6.88
CA GLU A 50 -8.59 5.77 -7.64
C GLU A 50 -9.97 5.21 -7.25
N PHE A 51 -10.93 6.09 -6.98
CA PHE A 51 -12.31 5.74 -6.64
C PHE A 51 -13.28 6.77 -7.24
N ARG A 52 -14.58 6.49 -7.18
CA ARG A 52 -15.61 7.43 -7.64
C ARG A 52 -16.23 8.15 -6.45
N ALA A 53 -16.15 9.48 -6.43
CA ALA A 53 -16.85 10.31 -5.46
C ALA A 53 -17.63 11.41 -6.18
N PHE A 54 -18.86 11.66 -5.74
CA PHE A 54 -19.75 12.66 -6.33
C PHE A 54 -19.88 12.53 -7.87
N GLY A 55 -19.93 11.29 -8.36
CA GLY A 55 -20.08 10.98 -9.79
C GLY A 55 -18.80 11.11 -10.62
N ARG A 56 -17.67 11.53 -10.06
CA ARG A 56 -16.40 11.76 -10.78
C ARG A 56 -15.27 10.85 -10.24
N PRO A 57 -14.31 10.45 -11.08
CA PRO A 57 -13.07 9.83 -10.61
C PRO A 57 -12.32 10.78 -9.68
N GLN A 58 -11.85 10.27 -8.56
CA GLN A 58 -10.95 10.92 -7.61
C GLN A 58 -9.78 9.98 -7.34
N ARG A 59 -8.63 10.54 -6.98
CA ARG A 59 -7.43 9.75 -6.68
C ARG A 59 -6.79 10.28 -5.42
N GLU A 60 -6.49 9.37 -4.51
CA GLU A 60 -5.83 9.67 -3.25
C GLU A 60 -4.51 8.93 -3.16
N LEU A 61 -3.51 9.59 -2.57
CA LEU A 61 -2.26 8.95 -2.19
C LEU A 61 -2.41 8.40 -0.78
N ILE A 62 -2.32 7.08 -0.64
CA ILE A 62 -2.44 6.41 0.65
C ILE A 62 -1.16 5.64 0.98
N ASN A 63 -0.77 5.74 2.25
CA ASN A 63 0.34 4.98 2.81
C ASN A 63 -0.22 3.77 3.55
N VAL A 64 0.08 2.57 3.04
CA VAL A 64 -0.41 1.30 3.58
C VAL A 64 0.72 0.59 4.31
N GLY A 65 0.52 0.32 5.59
CA GLY A 65 1.47 -0.46 6.38
C GLY A 65 1.39 -1.95 6.05
N VAL A 66 2.54 -2.59 5.84
CA VAL A 66 2.67 -4.03 5.61
C VAL A 66 3.75 -4.58 6.54
N THR A 67 3.51 -5.75 7.15
CA THR A 67 4.50 -6.44 8.00
C THR A 67 5.01 -7.65 7.25
N SER A 68 6.31 -7.70 6.96
CA SER A 68 6.92 -8.73 6.10
C SER A 68 8.42 -8.84 6.35
N GLU A 69 8.94 -10.07 6.32
CA GLU A 69 10.38 -10.37 6.44
C GLU A 69 11.20 -9.86 5.25
N LYS A 70 10.57 -9.70 4.08
CA LYS A 70 11.18 -9.17 2.86
C LYS A 70 10.42 -7.95 2.36
N ASP A 71 11.05 -7.17 1.49
CA ASP A 71 10.39 -6.05 0.83
C ASP A 71 9.15 -6.54 0.04
N PRO A 72 7.93 -6.16 0.44
CA PRO A 72 6.71 -6.60 -0.24
C PRO A 72 6.52 -5.97 -1.63
N GLY A 73 7.34 -4.96 -1.99
CA GLY A 73 7.39 -4.35 -3.32
C GLY A 73 8.49 -4.92 -4.22
N GLU A 74 9.28 -5.89 -3.76
CA GLU A 74 10.40 -6.45 -4.53
C GLU A 74 9.94 -6.94 -5.90
N GLY A 75 10.58 -6.44 -6.97
CA GLY A 75 10.25 -6.79 -8.35
C GLY A 75 9.02 -6.09 -8.94
N LEU A 76 8.36 -5.19 -8.19
CA LEU A 76 7.26 -4.37 -8.70
C LEU A 76 7.75 -2.99 -9.11
N ALA A 77 7.51 -2.61 -10.37
CA ALA A 77 7.83 -1.28 -10.85
C ALA A 77 6.80 -0.24 -10.35
N PRO A 78 7.19 1.03 -10.14
CA PRO A 78 6.23 2.11 -9.95
C PRO A 78 5.20 2.16 -11.10
N GLY A 79 3.95 2.41 -10.76
CA GLY A 79 2.80 2.34 -11.66
C GLY A 79 2.20 0.94 -11.83
N THR A 80 2.77 -0.11 -11.22
CA THR A 80 2.20 -1.47 -11.31
C THR A 80 0.83 -1.53 -10.62
N PRO A 81 -0.23 -2.04 -11.29
CA PRO A 81 -1.50 -2.31 -10.64
C PRO A 81 -1.38 -3.44 -9.62
N VAL A 82 -1.89 -3.21 -8.41
CA VAL A 82 -1.77 -4.16 -7.28
C VAL A 82 -3.09 -4.43 -6.56
N GLU A 83 -3.14 -5.58 -5.91
CA GLU A 83 -4.14 -5.98 -4.93
C GLU A 83 -3.52 -6.00 -3.54
N LEU A 84 -4.26 -5.46 -2.58
CA LEU A 84 -3.94 -5.43 -1.16
C LEU A 84 -4.69 -6.57 -0.47
N LEU A 85 -3.97 -7.62 -0.09
CA LEU A 85 -4.56 -8.75 0.63
C LEU A 85 -4.86 -8.34 2.07
N ASP A 86 -6.02 -8.77 2.59
CA ASP A 86 -6.50 -8.42 3.92
C ASP A 86 -6.55 -6.91 4.19
N PHE A 87 -6.88 -6.11 3.16
CA PHE A 87 -6.88 -4.65 3.28
C PHE A 87 -7.82 -4.13 4.37
N GLU A 88 -7.30 -3.28 5.25
CA GLU A 88 -8.06 -2.67 6.32
C GLU A 88 -7.79 -1.18 6.46
N VAL A 89 -8.83 -0.48 6.90
CA VAL A 89 -8.74 0.88 7.40
C VAL A 89 -8.99 0.87 8.91
N GLY A 90 -8.07 1.43 9.67
CA GLY A 90 -8.22 1.65 11.09
C GLY A 90 -8.55 3.11 11.38
N VAL A 91 -9.49 3.33 12.29
CA VAL A 91 -9.89 4.65 12.78
C VAL A 91 -9.65 4.69 14.27
N MET A 92 -8.99 5.75 14.74
CA MET A 92 -8.80 6.01 16.15
C MET A 92 -9.14 7.45 16.50
N GLU A 93 -9.72 7.62 17.68
CA GLU A 93 -9.94 8.96 18.26
C GLU A 93 -8.59 9.62 18.54
N ARG A 94 -8.44 10.86 18.09
CA ARG A 94 -7.40 11.74 18.58
C ARG A 94 -7.93 12.46 19.81
N LYS A 95 -7.18 12.41 20.91
CA LYS A 95 -7.54 13.06 22.18
C LYS A 95 -6.55 14.16 22.53
N ASN A 96 -7.02 15.23 23.17
CA ASN A 96 -6.15 16.22 23.82
C ASN A 96 -5.60 15.68 25.15
N ARG A 97 -4.81 16.50 25.85
CA ARG A 97 -4.21 16.12 27.14
C ARG A 97 -5.26 15.88 28.23
N GLU A 98 -6.41 16.53 28.10
CA GLU A 98 -7.57 16.42 28.97
C GLU A 98 -8.43 15.19 28.67
N GLY A 99 -8.06 14.39 27.65
CA GLY A 99 -8.76 13.16 27.27
C GLY A 99 -10.02 13.36 26.42
N GLN A 100 -10.31 14.60 26.00
CA GLN A 100 -11.43 14.93 25.14
C GLN A 100 -11.09 14.59 23.68
N VAL A 101 -12.07 14.06 22.94
CA VAL A 101 -11.91 13.75 21.52
C VAL A 101 -11.83 15.06 20.72
N THR A 102 -10.71 15.25 20.01
CA THR A 102 -10.45 16.44 19.18
C THR A 102 -10.44 16.13 17.69
N GLY A 103 -10.55 14.85 17.32
CA GLY A 103 -10.65 14.43 15.93
C GLY A 103 -10.48 12.94 15.77
N VAL A 104 -10.21 12.53 14.54
CA VAL A 104 -9.95 11.15 14.17
C VAL A 104 -8.63 11.05 13.42
N GLN A 105 -7.93 9.95 13.63
CA GLN A 105 -6.77 9.56 12.84
C GLN A 105 -7.11 8.26 12.11
N VAL A 106 -6.88 8.26 10.80
CA VAL A 106 -7.09 7.12 9.93
C VAL A 106 -5.73 6.54 9.55
N TRP A 107 -5.64 5.22 9.48
CA TRP A 107 -4.46 4.51 9.00
C TRP A 107 -4.89 3.30 8.17
N TYR A 108 -4.00 2.86 7.27
CA TYR A 108 -4.27 1.76 6.36
C TYR A 108 -3.27 0.62 6.58
N ARG A 109 -3.71 -0.63 6.50
CA ARG A 109 -2.83 -1.80 6.49
C ARG A 109 -3.27 -2.85 5.49
N ALA A 110 -2.33 -3.66 5.05
CA ALA A 110 -2.59 -4.88 4.30
C ALA A 110 -1.69 -6.01 4.83
N GLY A 111 -2.13 -7.24 4.64
CA GLY A 111 -1.33 -8.44 4.92
C GLY A 111 -0.22 -8.63 3.88
N ALA A 112 -0.50 -8.33 2.61
CA ALA A 112 0.47 -8.43 1.51
C ALA A 112 0.06 -7.56 0.31
N ILE A 113 1.01 -7.38 -0.62
CA ILE A 113 0.82 -6.69 -1.90
C ILE A 113 1.08 -7.70 -3.01
N ARG A 114 0.20 -7.73 -4.01
CA ARG A 114 0.33 -8.60 -5.18
C ARG A 114 0.07 -7.85 -6.46
N SER A 115 0.90 -8.04 -7.48
CA SER A 115 0.61 -7.53 -8.83
C SER A 115 -0.66 -8.16 -9.39
N THR A 116 -1.52 -7.34 -10.00
CA THR A 116 -2.66 -7.82 -10.79
C THR A 116 -2.38 -7.76 -12.30
N ALA A 117 -1.19 -7.30 -12.71
CA ALA A 117 -0.79 -7.35 -14.11
C ALA A 117 -0.66 -8.83 -14.53
N ALA A 118 -1.33 -9.21 -15.62
CA ALA A 118 -1.20 -10.55 -16.18
C ALA A 118 0.29 -10.84 -16.47
N THR A 119 0.82 -11.89 -15.87
CA THR A 119 2.17 -12.40 -16.17
C THR A 119 2.20 -12.92 -17.60
N GLY A 120 2.53 -12.05 -18.57
CA GLY A 120 2.53 -12.47 -19.96
C GLY A 120 2.88 -11.38 -20.97
N GLN A 121 4.14 -10.98 -21.04
CA GLN A 121 4.75 -10.73 -22.34
C GLN A 121 6.15 -11.31 -22.33
N ALA A 122 6.29 -12.54 -22.83
CA ALA A 122 7.59 -13.07 -23.20
C ALA A 122 8.26 -12.04 -24.14
N PRO A 123 9.58 -11.77 -23.99
CA PRO A 123 10.26 -10.85 -24.88
C PRO A 123 10.07 -11.34 -26.32
N LYS A 124 9.47 -10.50 -27.16
CA LYS A 124 9.34 -10.76 -28.59
C LYS A 124 10.76 -11.02 -29.13
N PRO A 125 11.05 -12.19 -29.73
CA PRO A 125 12.38 -12.43 -30.25
C PRO A 125 12.71 -11.32 -31.24
N ARG A 126 13.82 -10.63 -30.98
CA ARG A 126 14.39 -9.61 -31.88
C ARG A 126 14.59 -10.31 -33.22
N ALA A 127 13.88 -9.85 -34.25
CA ALA A 127 14.11 -10.32 -35.60
C ALA A 127 15.60 -10.12 -35.90
N THR A 128 16.32 -11.23 -36.10
CA THR A 128 17.60 -11.21 -36.78
C THR A 128 17.34 -10.67 -38.17
N GLU A 129 17.68 -9.40 -38.36
CA GLU A 129 17.88 -8.80 -39.66
C GLU A 129 18.98 -9.59 -40.35
N GLY A 130 18.59 -10.37 -41.36
CA GLY A 130 19.55 -10.94 -42.29
C GLY A 130 20.26 -9.81 -43.03
N ALA A 131 21.57 -9.91 -43.13
CA ALA A 131 22.34 -9.22 -44.16
C ALA A 131 23.18 -10.28 -44.86
N ALA A 132 23.02 -10.26 -46.18
CA ALA A 132 23.64 -11.11 -47.19
C ALA A 132 25.17 -11.01 -47.24
#